data_AF-A0A437RGX1-F1
#
_entry.id   AF-A0A437RGX1-F1
#
_cell.length_a   1.000
_cell.length_b   1.000
_cell.length_c   1.000
_cell.angle_alpha   90.00
_cell.angle_beta   90.00
_cell.angle_gamma   90.00
#
_symmetry.space_group_name_H-M   'P 1'
#
loop_
_entity.id
_entity.type
_entity.pdbx_description
1 polymer ?
#
loop_
_entity_poly.entity_id
_entity_poly.type
_entity_poly.pdbx_seq_one_letter_code
_entity_poly.pdbx_strand_id
1 'polypeptide(L)'
;MNSTASTVTATSALNGRPFGLLAKAYCNKHLPLTVLQSARGFYIGTASEDGPCSRESVQYWPRQEAADLALAAGMWTQRSEP
;
A
#
# COMPACT_ATOMS: atom_id res chain seq x y z
N MET A 1 -22.27 -13.92 -31.77
CA MET A 1 -22.32 -12.45 -31.90
C MET A 1 -22.09 -11.87 -30.50
N ASN A 2 -20.85 -11.43 -30.26
CA ASN A 2 -20.38 -10.32 -29.40
C ASN A 2 -20.67 -10.44 -27.88
N SER A 3 -19.67 -10.81 -27.04
CA SER A 3 -18.75 -9.90 -26.31
C SER A 3 -19.54 -8.89 -25.44
N THR A 4 -19.47 -8.88 -24.10
CA THR A 4 -18.26 -8.61 -23.29
C THR A 4 -18.41 -9.11 -21.85
N ALA A 5 -17.35 -9.71 -21.30
CA ALA A 5 -17.16 -9.87 -19.87
C ALA A 5 -16.81 -8.50 -19.27
N SER A 6 -17.70 -7.94 -18.45
CA SER A 6 -17.45 -6.70 -17.72
C SER A 6 -16.86 -7.01 -16.35
N THR A 7 -15.54 -7.02 -16.28
CA THR A 7 -14.73 -7.03 -15.06
C THR A 7 -14.97 -5.74 -14.27
N VAL A 8 -15.92 -5.75 -13.33
CA VAL A 8 -16.04 -4.72 -12.29
C VAL A 8 -15.63 -5.34 -10.95
N THR A 9 -14.32 -5.43 -10.70
CA THR A 9 -13.82 -5.90 -9.40
C THR A 9 -12.59 -5.09 -9.02
N ALA A 10 -12.80 -3.92 -8.41
CA ALA A 10 -11.74 -3.22 -7.66
C ALA A 10 -12.24 -2.12 -6.71
N THR A 11 -13.50 -1.70 -6.73
CA THR A 11 -13.90 -0.45 -6.03
C THR A 11 -14.27 -0.63 -4.54
N SER A 12 -14.56 -1.84 -4.05
CA SER A 12 -14.99 -2.04 -2.64
C SER A 12 -13.86 -2.33 -1.64
N ALA A 13 -12.63 -2.65 -2.08
CA ALA A 13 -11.53 -3.04 -1.18
C ALA A 13 -10.74 -1.86 -0.59
N LEU A 14 -10.97 -0.63 -1.07
CA LEU A 14 -10.25 0.58 -0.65
C LEU A 14 -11.00 1.38 0.42
N ASN A 15 -12.30 1.16 0.60
CA ASN A 15 -13.16 2.01 1.44
C ASN A 15 -12.85 1.98 2.95
N GLY A 16 -11.95 1.11 3.41
CA GLY A 16 -11.50 1.06 4.80
C GLY A 16 -9.98 0.94 4.98
N ARG A 17 -9.19 1.10 3.91
CA ARG A 17 -7.74 1.01 4.03
C ARG A 17 -7.19 2.31 4.62
N PRO A 18 -6.30 2.25 5.63
CA PRO A 18 -5.59 3.44 6.10
C PRO A 18 -4.82 4.11 4.95
N PHE A 19 -4.60 5.42 5.04
CA PHE A 19 -3.88 6.21 4.03
C PHE A 19 -2.46 6.54 4.50
N GLY A 20 -1.55 6.76 3.54
CA GLY A 20 -0.16 7.10 3.84
C GLY A 20 0.00 8.51 4.39
N LEU A 21 0.63 8.62 5.56
CA LEU A 21 0.92 9.90 6.20
C LEU A 21 2.08 10.60 5.51
N LEU A 22 3.14 9.87 5.14
CA LEU A 22 4.29 10.44 4.43
C LEU A 22 3.93 10.77 2.99
N ALA A 23 3.10 9.96 2.33
CA ALA A 23 2.52 10.27 1.04
C ALA A 23 1.79 11.63 1.06
N LYS A 24 1.01 11.89 2.12
CA LYS A 24 0.29 13.15 2.27
C LYS A 24 1.22 14.30 2.62
N ALA A 25 2.18 14.11 3.53
CA ALA A 25 3.07 15.17 3.99
C ALA A 25 4.10 15.60 2.93
N TYR A 26 4.72 14.64 2.23
CA TYR A 26 5.85 14.91 1.33
C TYR A 26 5.49 14.90 -0.15
N CYS A 27 4.47 14.14 -0.54
CA CYS A 27 4.04 14.07 -1.94
C CYS A 27 2.71 14.81 -2.18
N ASN A 28 2.05 15.30 -1.12
CA ASN A 28 0.70 15.87 -1.15
C ASN A 28 -0.34 14.95 -1.84
N LYS A 29 -0.12 13.64 -1.79
CA LYS A 29 -1.02 12.63 -2.39
C LYS A 29 -1.80 11.90 -1.29
N HIS A 30 -3.09 11.64 -1.54
CA HIS A 30 -3.93 10.85 -0.65
C HIS A 30 -4.04 9.42 -1.19
N LEU A 31 -3.07 8.58 -0.82
CA LEU A 31 -2.93 7.23 -1.37
C LEU A 31 -3.18 6.18 -0.28
N PRO A 32 -3.92 5.10 -0.59
CA PRO A 32 -4.18 4.03 0.35
C PRO A 32 -2.89 3.26 0.65
N LEU A 33 -2.74 2.79 1.88
CA LEU A 33 -1.66 1.91 2.28
C LEU A 33 -1.76 0.57 1.56
N THR A 34 -0.62 0.10 1.09
CA THR A 34 -0.46 -1.18 0.40
C THR A 34 0.90 -1.78 0.71
N VAL A 35 1.03 -3.09 0.48
CA VAL A 35 2.32 -3.77 0.56
C VAL A 35 3.07 -3.57 -0.75
N LEU A 36 4.34 -3.16 -0.65
CA LEU A 36 5.26 -2.95 -1.75
C LEU A 36 6.53 -3.78 -1.55
N GLN A 37 7.29 -4.00 -2.62
CA GLN A 37 8.50 -4.80 -2.61
C GLN A 37 9.73 -3.95 -2.95
N SER A 38 10.84 -4.24 -2.26
CA SER A 38 12.17 -3.72 -2.57
C SER A 38 13.20 -4.86 -2.52
N ALA A 39 14.46 -4.57 -2.87
CA ALA A 39 15.56 -5.51 -2.70
C ALA A 39 15.76 -6.00 -1.25
N ARG A 40 15.28 -5.24 -0.25
CA ARG A 40 15.37 -5.59 1.19
C ARG A 40 14.21 -6.44 1.68
N GLY A 41 13.23 -6.73 0.81
CA GLY A 41 11.98 -7.40 1.16
C GLY A 41 10.77 -6.48 1.00
N PHE A 42 9.67 -6.89 1.61
CA PHE A 42 8.36 -6.24 1.54
C PHE A 42 8.21 -5.18 2.63
N TYR A 43 7.43 -4.14 2.36
CA TYR A 43 7.16 -3.07 3.31
C TYR A 43 5.77 -2.50 3.07
N ILE A 44 5.24 -1.76 4.04
CA ILE A 44 3.98 -1.03 3.90
C ILE A 44 4.31 0.38 3.40
N GLY A 45 3.63 0.80 2.36
CA GLY A 45 3.84 2.10 1.74
C GLY A 45 2.63 2.52 0.91
N THR A 46 2.85 3.49 0.04
CA THR A 46 1.85 3.90 -0.94
C THR A 46 2.43 3.88 -2.34
N ALA A 47 1.58 3.60 -3.32
CA ALA A 47 1.93 3.67 -4.73
C ALA A 47 0.85 4.42 -5.51
N SER A 48 1.27 5.18 -6.51
CA SER A 48 0.42 5.74 -7.55
C SER A 48 0.64 5.02 -8.86
N GLU A 49 0.00 5.47 -9.94
CA GLU A 49 0.17 4.93 -11.29
C GLU A 49 1.62 4.99 -11.78
N ASP A 50 2.39 6.01 -11.36
CA ASP A 50 3.82 6.14 -11.62
C ASP A 50 4.73 5.22 -10.78
N GLY A 51 4.17 4.46 -9.83
CA GLY A 51 4.91 3.55 -8.97
C GLY A 51 4.97 3.96 -7.48
N PRO A 52 5.94 3.41 -6.72
CA PRO A 52 6.07 3.65 -5.28
C PRO A 52 6.23 5.14 -4.94
N CYS A 53 5.34 5.65 -4.09
CA CYS A 53 5.32 7.06 -3.70
C CYS A 53 6.03 7.29 -2.36
N SER A 54 5.86 6.39 -1.40
CA SER A 54 6.48 6.51 -0.07
C SER A 54 6.53 5.17 0.67
N ARG A 55 7.47 5.06 1.62
CA ARG A 55 7.57 3.94 2.55
C ARG A 55 7.08 4.38 3.92
N GLU A 56 5.97 3.79 4.36
CA GLU A 56 5.23 4.19 5.54
C GLU A 56 5.61 3.34 6.77
N SER A 57 5.99 2.07 6.58
CA SER A 57 6.51 1.24 7.69
C SER A 57 8.00 1.42 7.95
N VAL A 58 8.39 1.31 9.22
CA VAL A 58 9.79 1.12 9.63
C VAL A 58 10.27 -0.28 9.23
N GLN A 59 9.39 -1.28 9.39
CA GLN A 59 9.72 -2.68 9.18
C GLN A 59 9.83 -3.04 7.70
N TYR A 60 10.67 -4.04 7.46
CA TYR A 60 10.63 -4.88 6.28
C TYR A 60 10.22 -6.30 6.69
N TRP A 61 9.53 -6.99 5.80
CA TRP A 61 9.17 -8.39 5.95
C TRP A 61 9.80 -9.22 4.82
N PRO A 62 10.25 -10.46 5.12
CA PRO A 62 10.82 -11.33 4.11
C PRO A 62 9.78 -11.89 3.12
N ARG A 63 8.50 -11.91 3.50
CA ARG A 63 7.38 -12.42 2.68
C ARG A 63 6.27 -11.39 2.57
N GLN A 64 5.60 -11.37 1.42
CA GLN A 64 4.48 -10.46 1.16
C GLN A 64 3.34 -10.68 2.15
N GLU A 65 2.99 -11.94 2.42
CA GLU A 65 1.88 -12.29 3.33
C GLU A 65 2.11 -11.76 4.75
N ALA A 66 3.37 -11.73 5.21
CA ALA A 66 3.68 -11.22 6.54
C ALA A 66 3.49 -9.69 6.63
N ALA A 67 3.80 -8.96 5.55
CA ALA A 67 3.52 -7.53 5.47
C ALA A 67 2.01 -7.26 5.33
N ASP A 68 1.28 -8.11 4.61
CA ASP A 68 -0.18 -7.98 4.43
C ASP A 68 -0.92 -8.21 5.75
N LEU A 69 -0.54 -9.26 6.49
CA LEU A 69 -1.03 -9.51 7.84
C LEU A 69 -0.69 -8.36 8.79
N ALA A 70 0.54 -7.83 8.73
CA ALA A 70 0.91 -6.67 9.55
C ALA A 70 0.04 -5.44 9.21
N LEU A 71 -0.18 -5.16 7.92
CA LEU A 71 -1.04 -4.06 7.48
C LEU A 71 -2.47 -4.24 7.96
N ALA A 72 -3.06 -5.42 7.77
CA ALA A 72 -4.43 -5.73 8.16
C ALA A 72 -4.62 -5.70 9.69
N ALA A 73 -3.65 -6.20 10.45
CA ALA A 73 -3.69 -6.23 11.91
C ALA A 73 -3.24 -4.91 12.58
N GLY A 74 -2.75 -3.94 11.81
CA GLY A 74 -2.12 -2.73 12.36
C GLY A 74 -0.82 -3.01 13.14
N MET A 75 -0.20 -4.18 12.92
CA MET A 75 1.02 -4.62 13.62
C MET A 75 2.29 -4.14 12.92
N TRP A 76 2.39 -2.84 12.71
CA TRP A 76 3.55 -2.18 12.11
C TRP A 76 3.72 -0.79 12.72
N THR A 77 4.89 -0.19 12.51
CA THR A 77 5.18 1.14 13.05
C THR A 77 5.32 2.14 11.92
N GLN A 78 4.58 3.23 12.03
CA GLN A 78 4.69 4.37 11.13
C GLN A 78 6.09 4.98 11.21
N ARG A 79 6.74 5.18 10.06
CA ARG A 79 7.94 6.00 9.94
C ARG A 79 7.58 7.48 10.12
N SER A 80 8.42 8.18 10.87
CA SER A 80 8.34 9.63 11.03
C SER A 80 8.82 10.39 9.80
N GLU A 81 9.70 9.79 8.99
CA GLU A 81 10.39 10.43 7.86
C GLU A 81 10.52 9.48 6.65
N PRO A 82 10.51 10.00 5.40
CA PRO A 82 10.47 9.24 4.15
C PRO A 82 11.75 8.47 3.82
#